data_AF-A0A954EGP6-F1
#
_entry.id   AF-A0A954EGP6-F1
#
_cell.length_a   1.000
_cell.length_b   1.000
_cell.length_c   1.000
_cell.angle_alpha   90.00
_cell.angle_beta   90.00
_cell.angle_gamma   90.00
#
_symmetry.space_group_name_H-M   'P 1'
#
loop_
_entity.id
_entity.type
_entity.pdbx_description
1 polymer ?
#
loop_
_entity_poly.entity_id
_entity_poly.type
_entity_poly.pdbx_seq_one_letter_code
_entity_poly.pdbx_strand_id
1 'polypeptide(L)'
;MPAPLRSGLCKGLCIALILAFSIPLTGCNYAILLGYLIGGPPSIEPDFDIQTNKSMSDKEVSVCVVAFAPTELKWDFDKIDHELARYVAFRLVEHDIKVVNPDQ
;
A
#
# COMPACT_ATOMS: atom_id res chain seq x y z
N MET A 1 -10.47 -38.01 54.47
CA MET A 1 -9.69 -38.48 53.29
C MET A 1 -10.54 -39.46 52.50
N PRO A 2 -10.35 -39.68 51.19
CA PRO A 2 -10.02 -38.73 50.10
C PRO A 2 -10.84 -39.01 48.80
N ALA A 3 -10.78 -38.12 47.80
CA ALA A 3 -10.80 -38.52 46.39
C ALA A 3 -9.99 -37.49 45.55
N PRO A 4 -8.97 -37.92 44.79
CA PRO A 4 -8.05 -37.02 44.08
C PRO A 4 -8.64 -36.55 42.74
N LEU A 5 -8.56 -35.24 42.50
CA LEU A 5 -8.95 -34.63 41.23
C LEU A 5 -7.96 -35.01 40.12
N ARG A 6 -8.50 -35.59 39.06
CA ARG A 6 -7.84 -36.31 37.95
C ARG A 6 -6.99 -35.38 37.07
N SER A 7 -5.67 -35.39 37.31
CA SER A 7 -4.62 -34.61 36.61
C SER A 7 -4.42 -34.87 35.11
N GLY A 8 -5.12 -35.87 34.54
CA GLY A 8 -4.98 -36.27 33.13
C GLY A 8 -5.86 -35.51 32.13
N LEU A 9 -6.96 -34.88 32.59
CA LEU A 9 -7.92 -34.20 31.71
C LEU A 9 -7.33 -32.88 31.15
N CYS A 10 -6.57 -32.16 31.97
CA CYS A 10 -5.85 -30.95 31.55
C CYS A 10 -4.77 -31.26 30.49
N LYS A 11 -4.06 -32.38 30.63
CA LYS A 11 -2.99 -32.77 29.70
C LYS A 11 -3.54 -33.15 28.32
N GLY A 12 -4.66 -33.87 28.28
CA GLY A 12 -5.32 -34.24 27.01
C GLY A 12 -5.89 -33.03 26.26
N LEU A 13 -6.44 -32.06 26.99
CA LEU A 13 -6.96 -30.81 26.41
C LEU A 13 -5.83 -29.96 25.80
N CYS A 14 -4.70 -29.83 26.51
CA CYS A 14 -3.54 -29.10 25.99
C CYS A 14 -2.95 -29.75 24.73
N ILE A 15 -2.87 -31.08 24.67
CA ILE A 15 -2.36 -31.81 23.51
C ILE A 15 -3.30 -31.65 22.31
N ALA A 16 -4.61 -31.71 22.51
CA ALA A 16 -5.61 -31.49 21.46
C ALA A 16 -5.54 -30.06 20.88
N LEU A 17 -5.31 -29.05 21.71
CA LEU A 17 -5.13 -27.65 21.26
C LEU A 17 -3.87 -27.48 20.41
N ILE A 18 -2.76 -28.12 20.80
CA ILE A 18 -1.48 -28.04 20.08
C ILE A 18 -1.57 -28.76 18.72
N LEU A 19 -2.26 -29.90 18.65
CA LEU A 19 -2.51 -30.62 17.39
C LEU A 19 -3.49 -29.88 16.48
N ALA A 20 -4.49 -29.19 17.01
CA ALA A 20 -5.40 -28.36 16.21
C ALA A 20 -4.67 -27.14 15.60
N PHE A 21 -3.64 -26.63 16.26
CA PHE A 21 -2.85 -25.48 15.80
C PHE A 21 -1.71 -25.85 14.83
N SER A 22 -1.31 -27.13 14.75
CA SER A 22 -0.23 -27.57 13.86
C SER A 22 -0.67 -27.95 12.45
N ILE A 23 -1.96 -28.20 12.24
CA ILE A 23 -2.54 -28.53 10.92
C ILE A 23 -2.56 -27.34 9.93
N PRO A 24 -2.76 -26.06 10.31
CA PRO A 24 -2.70 -24.96 9.35
C PRO A 24 -1.28 -24.58 8.89
N LEU A 25 -0.22 -25.05 9.57
CA LEU A 25 1.16 -24.64 9.28
C LEU A 25 1.77 -25.31 8.04
N THR A 26 1.21 -26.42 7.55
CA THR A 26 1.69 -27.08 6.32
C THR A 26 1.16 -26.44 5.04
N GLY A 27 0.33 -25.40 5.16
CA GLY A 27 -0.28 -24.68 4.05
C GLY A 27 -0.07 -23.17 4.12
N CYS A 28 1.18 -22.70 4.13
CA CYS A 28 1.53 -21.26 4.09
C CYS A 28 0.71 -20.45 3.06
N ASN A 29 0.23 -21.10 1.99
CA ASN A 29 -0.64 -20.49 0.99
C ASN A 29 -2.02 -20.06 1.54
N TYR A 30 -2.64 -20.84 2.43
CA TYR A 30 -3.92 -20.45 3.05
C TYR A 30 -3.75 -19.33 4.07
N ALA A 31 -2.62 -19.27 4.77
CA ALA A 31 -2.31 -18.17 5.68
C ALA A 31 -2.11 -16.85 4.92
N ILE A 32 -1.41 -16.87 3.78
CA ILE A 32 -1.25 -15.71 2.90
C ILE A 32 -2.60 -15.30 2.29
N LEU A 33 -3.41 -16.26 1.85
CA LEU A 33 -4.76 -15.98 1.33
C LEU A 33 -5.67 -15.37 2.39
N LEU A 34 -5.65 -15.89 3.62
CA LEU A 34 -6.38 -15.30 4.75
C LEU A 34 -5.87 -13.88 5.05
N GLY A 35 -4.55 -13.67 4.99
CA GLY A 35 -3.93 -12.35 5.09
C GLY A 35 -4.41 -11.39 4.00
N TYR A 36 -4.52 -11.85 2.75
CA TYR A 36 -5.03 -11.04 1.63
C TYR A 36 -6.52 -10.71 1.77
N LEU A 37 -7.32 -11.66 2.27
CA LEU A 37 -8.76 -11.48 2.46
C LEU A 37 -9.07 -10.56 3.65
N ILE A 38 -8.30 -10.65 4.74
CA ILE A 38 -8.51 -9.85 5.95
C ILE A 38 -7.80 -8.49 5.86
N GLY A 39 -6.55 -8.46 5.40
CA GLY A 39 -5.69 -7.28 5.35
C GLY A 39 -5.65 -6.58 4.00
N GLY A 40 -6.23 -7.18 2.96
CA GLY A 40 -6.12 -6.69 1.60
C GLY A 40 -4.77 -7.00 0.95
N PRO A 41 -4.60 -6.65 -0.34
CA PRO A 41 -3.29 -6.66 -0.98
C PRO A 41 -2.29 -5.80 -0.18
N PRO A 42 -1.00 -6.18 -0.15
CA PRO A 42 0.03 -5.31 0.40
C PRO A 42 0.01 -3.98 -0.36
N SER A 43 -0.27 -2.90 0.34
CA SER A 43 -0.21 -1.55 -0.25
C SER A 43 1.25 -1.17 -0.40
N ILE A 44 1.72 -1.05 -1.64
CA ILE A 44 3.04 -0.50 -1.93
C ILE A 44 2.90 1.01 -1.78
N GLU A 45 3.62 1.57 -0.82
CA GLU A 45 3.69 3.02 -0.65
C GLU A 45 4.38 3.62 -1.88
N PRO A 46 3.84 4.70 -2.49
CA PRO A 46 4.42 5.26 -3.69
C PRO A 46 5.81 5.84 -3.40
N ASP A 47 6.72 5.73 -4.37
CA ASP A 47 8.10 6.20 -4.24
C ASP A 47 8.20 7.68 -3.86
N PHE A 48 7.21 8.49 -4.26
CA PHE A 48 7.11 9.90 -3.88
C PHE A 48 6.97 10.07 -2.37
N ASP A 49 6.08 9.30 -1.74
CA ASP A 49 5.80 9.39 -0.30
C ASP A 49 7.02 8.92 0.50
N ILE A 50 7.69 7.86 0.04
CA ILE A 50 8.95 7.36 0.66
C ILE A 50 10.06 8.41 0.60
N GLN A 51 10.25 9.05 -0.57
CA GLN A 51 11.35 9.99 -0.77
C GLN A 51 11.09 11.36 -0.12
N THR A 52 9.84 11.83 -0.15
CA THR A 52 9.49 13.19 0.28
C THR A 52 8.85 13.25 1.65
N ASN A 53 8.40 12.10 2.19
CA ASN A 53 7.55 12.02 3.39
C ASN A 53 6.28 12.89 3.27
N LYS A 54 5.75 13.04 2.06
CA LYS A 54 4.53 13.79 1.74
C LYS A 54 3.63 12.91 0.87
N SER A 55 2.33 12.90 1.16
CA SER A 55 1.36 12.24 0.29
C SER A 55 0.66 13.26 -0.61
N MET A 56 0.50 12.90 -1.88
CA MET A 56 -0.30 13.67 -2.83
C MET A 56 -1.80 13.39 -2.68
N SER A 57 -2.18 12.34 -1.97
CA SER A 57 -3.56 11.87 -1.81
C SER A 57 -4.21 12.34 -0.49
N ASP A 58 -3.51 13.14 0.30
CA ASP A 58 -4.00 13.64 1.59
C ASP A 58 -5.14 14.66 1.43
N LYS A 59 -6.01 14.73 2.43
CA LYS A 59 -7.10 15.72 2.47
C LYS A 59 -6.51 17.13 2.49
N GLU A 60 -7.12 18.03 1.72
CA GLU A 60 -6.75 19.45 1.62
C GLU A 60 -5.39 19.73 0.97
N VAL A 61 -4.74 18.72 0.38
CA VAL A 61 -3.54 18.91 -0.44
C VAL A 61 -3.94 19.24 -1.88
N SER A 62 -3.26 20.21 -2.49
CA SER A 62 -3.34 20.50 -3.91
C SER A 62 -1.94 20.47 -4.52
N VAL A 63 -1.77 19.70 -5.59
CA VAL A 63 -0.49 19.49 -6.27
C VAL A 63 -0.35 20.46 -7.44
N CYS A 64 0.83 21.05 -7.61
CA CYS A 64 1.19 21.83 -8.79
C CYS A 64 2.31 21.11 -9.54
N VAL A 65 2.17 20.95 -10.86
CA VAL A 65 3.16 20.29 -11.71
C VAL A 65 3.94 21.36 -12.47
N VAL A 66 5.26 21.37 -12.27
CA VAL A 66 6.17 22.28 -12.97
C VAL A 66 7.19 21.42 -13.73
N ALA A 67 7.24 21.59 -15.05
CA ALA A 67 8.21 20.93 -15.90
C ALA A 67 9.15 21.97 -16.51
N PHE A 68 10.43 21.62 -16.61
CA PHE A 68 11.45 22.46 -17.22
C PHE A 68 12.33 21.62 -18.13
N ALA A 69 12.25 21.86 -19.43
CA ALA A 69 13.13 21.26 -20.41
C ALA A 69 14.36 22.13 -20.66
N PRO A 70 15.50 21.48 -20.99
CA PRO A 70 16.71 22.17 -21.36
C PRO A 70 16.53 22.94 -22.68
N THR A 71 17.29 24.03 -22.84
CA THR A 71 17.17 24.98 -23.95
C THR A 71 17.33 24.33 -25.31
N GLU A 72 18.23 23.34 -25.42
CA GLU A 72 18.49 22.60 -26.65
C GLU A 72 17.23 21.87 -27.14
N LEU A 73 16.42 21.34 -26.21
CA LEU A 73 15.20 20.60 -26.52
C LEU A 73 14.04 21.54 -26.88
N LYS A 74 14.05 22.76 -26.34
CA LYS A 74 13.06 23.81 -26.67
C LYS A 74 13.21 24.33 -28.09
N TRP A 75 14.37 24.20 -28.71
CA TRP A 75 14.56 24.58 -30.12
C TRP A 75 13.72 23.74 -31.07
N ASP A 76 13.61 22.44 -30.79
CA ASP A 76 12.79 21.51 -31.56
C ASP A 76 11.33 21.49 -31.06
N PHE A 77 11.12 21.75 -29.77
CA PHE A 77 9.81 21.67 -29.12
C PHE A 77 9.56 22.86 -28.18
N ASP A 78 9.15 24.00 -28.74
CA ASP A 78 8.96 25.29 -28.03
C ASP A 78 8.04 25.20 -26.80
N LYS A 79 7.09 24.25 -26.77
CA LYS A 79 6.07 24.10 -25.72
C LYS A 79 6.18 22.82 -24.91
N ILE A 80 7.29 22.09 -25.01
CA ILE A 80 7.45 20.79 -24.36
C ILE A 80 7.22 20.84 -22.84
N ASP A 81 7.63 21.93 -22.18
CA ASP A 81 7.43 22.14 -20.74
C ASP A 81 5.94 22.12 -20.38
N HIS A 82 5.14 22.89 -21.12
CA HIS A 82 3.70 22.99 -20.90
C HIS A 82 2.99 21.68 -21.26
N GLU A 83 3.40 21.02 -22.34
CA GLU A 83 2.82 19.73 -22.75
C GLU A 83 3.09 18.63 -21.72
N LEU A 84 4.32 18.54 -21.21
CA LEU A 84 4.68 17.60 -20.16
C LEU A 84 3.95 17.90 -18.85
N ALA A 85 3.93 19.16 -18.43
CA ALA A 85 3.22 19.57 -17.22
C ALA A 85 1.73 19.24 -17.30
N ARG A 86 1.08 19.54 -18.44
CA ARG A 86 -0.33 19.21 -18.68
C ARG A 86 -0.58 17.70 -18.69
N TYR A 87 0.27 16.94 -19.37
CA TYR A 87 0.12 15.48 -19.42
C TYR A 87 0.23 14.84 -18.04
N VAL A 88 1.22 15.25 -17.24
CA VAL A 88 1.40 14.74 -15.87
C VAL A 88 0.25 15.20 -14.97
N ALA A 89 -0.18 16.46 -15.06
CA ALA A 89 -1.35 16.96 -14.32
C ALA A 89 -2.61 16.15 -14.63
N PHE A 90 -2.84 15.81 -15.90
CA PHE A 90 -3.97 14.99 -16.33
C PHE A 90 -3.93 13.59 -15.69
N ARG A 91 -2.75 12.93 -15.68
CA ARG A 91 -2.58 11.62 -15.03
C ARG A 91 -2.85 11.66 -13.53
N LEU A 92 -2.41 12.70 -12.85
CA LEU A 92 -2.69 12.87 -11.41
C LEU A 92 -4.19 13.00 -11.15
N VAL A 93 -4.92 13.74 -11.99
CA VAL A 93 -6.38 13.86 -11.90
C VAL A 93 -7.08 12.51 -12.14
N GLU A 94 -6.60 11.67 -13.06
CA GLU A 94 -7.13 10.30 -13.26
C GLU A 94 -7.02 9.42 -12.01
N HIS A 95 -6.09 9.74 -11.10
CA HIS A 95 -5.89 9.06 -9.82
C HIS A 95 -6.53 9.78 -8.63
N ASP A 96 -7.54 10.63 -8.88
CA ASP A 96 -8.29 11.40 -7.86
C ASP A 96 -7.41 12.37 -7.04
N ILE A 97 -6.24 12.77 -7.55
CA ILE A 97 -5.39 13.76 -6.92
C ILE A 97 -5.84 15.16 -7.34
N LYS A 98 -5.99 16.06 -6.36
CA LYS A 98 -6.37 17.46 -6.61
C LYS A 98 -5.16 18.22 -7.19
N VAL A 99 -5.26 18.67 -8.43
CA VAL A 99 -4.19 19.39 -9.13
C VAL A 99 -4.60 20.84 -9.43
N VAL A 100 -3.66 21.77 -9.29
CA VAL A 100 -3.78 23.16 -9.75
C VAL A 100 -3.51 23.20 -11.24
N ASN A 101 -4.36 23.89 -12.00
CA ASN A 101 -4.24 23.94 -13.45
C ASN A 101 -2.87 24.55 -13.86
N PRO A 102 -2.03 23.81 -14.62
CA PRO A 102 -0.70 24.27 -15.01
C PRO A 102 -0.71 25.41 -16.06
N ASP A 103 -1.88 25.76 -16.61
CA ASP A 103 -2.05 26.85 -17.57
C ASP A 103 -2.41 28.20 -16.92
N GLN A 104 -2.55 28.26 -15.58
CA GLN A 104 -2.93 29.47 -14.83
C GLN A 104 -1.75 30.37 -14.44
#